data_AF-A0A9X7JM12-F1
#
_entry.id   AF-A0A9X7JM12-F1
#
_cell.length_a   1.000
_cell.length_b   1.000
_cell.length_c   1.000
_cell.angle_alpha   90.00
_cell.angle_beta   90.00
_cell.angle_gamma   90.00
#
_symmetry.space_group_name_H-M   'P 1'
#
loop_
_entity.id
_entity.type
_entity.pdbx_description
1 polymer ?
#
loop_
_entity_poly.entity_id
_entity_poly.type
_entity_poly.pdbx_seq_one_letter_code
_entity_poly.pdbx_strand_id
1 'polypeptide(L)'
;MLPCSFGTGGDGVTGQGHGWEGMQWQEWKHVEVIRWRLEQGADPDDLNGSRPLHQAVMSGSPQVVMELALRVADVDALQDGTTALWEAVMENQPDSARALVAAGADPWRQLIAGWSPGRLSLAGPTPNLFTIPDGQQGLSDTERAAVHQARQLLAVLKDIHYEGLGLVCVAGIDAPEAIRRLQAIPVEGSRLHALQKPSWGEDLRTVGVTTVPGGCIVTQPWGYAPQMPGVQKLLSAGTSCYGLYANAKSGDQGSIARNGTIEDWDLIPGGDLDPEDTPTSEDVLQHYLYRHNAVAYACAWAGLHLTDTHAVFGPPDTWVDLPERDYWHS
;
A
#
# COMPACT_ATOMS: atom_id res chain seq x y z
N MET A 1 48.95 -32.20 49.95
CA MET A 1 48.58 -31.64 51.26
C MET A 1 47.88 -30.32 50.97
N LEU A 2 46.54 -30.30 51.08
CA LEU A 2 45.71 -29.07 51.14
C LEU A 2 45.96 -28.38 52.51
N PRO A 3 45.75 -27.06 52.70
CA PRO A 3 44.49 -26.31 52.43
C PRO A 3 44.66 -24.94 51.68
N CYS A 4 43.69 -24.51 50.85
CA CYS A 4 42.49 -23.65 51.09
C CYS A 4 42.81 -22.19 51.50
N SER A 5 42.66 -21.21 50.58
CA SER A 5 41.51 -20.26 50.38
C SER A 5 41.51 -19.09 51.40
N PHE A 6 41.27 -17.82 51.08
CA PHE A 6 40.40 -17.14 50.11
C PHE A 6 41.00 -15.80 49.66
N GLY A 7 40.79 -15.43 48.39
CA GLY A 7 41.05 -14.09 47.84
C GLY A 7 39.83 -13.61 47.06
N THR A 8 39.23 -12.53 47.55
CA THR A 8 38.09 -11.81 47.02
C THR A 8 38.42 -10.99 45.78
N GLY A 9 37.42 -10.72 44.94
CA GLY A 9 37.39 -9.57 44.03
C GLY A 9 37.30 -9.95 42.56
N GLY A 10 36.09 -10.26 42.10
CA GLY A 10 35.80 -10.37 40.68
C GLY A 10 35.58 -8.97 40.10
N ASP A 11 36.56 -8.49 39.33
CA ASP A 11 36.36 -7.42 38.37
C ASP A 11 35.80 -8.04 37.08
N GLY A 12 34.48 -8.22 37.07
CA GLY A 12 33.73 -8.50 35.85
C GLY A 12 33.30 -7.19 35.22
N VAL A 13 34.14 -6.60 34.36
CA VAL A 13 33.67 -5.61 33.38
C VAL A 13 32.79 -6.38 32.40
N THR A 14 31.48 -6.37 32.65
CA THR A 14 30.48 -6.94 31.74
C THR A 14 30.42 -6.09 30.48
N GLY A 15 30.58 -6.73 29.33
CA GLY A 15 30.50 -6.10 28.03
C GLY A 15 29.18 -5.35 27.85
N GLN A 16 29.29 -4.15 27.29
CA GLN A 16 28.15 -3.36 26.82
C GLN A 16 27.53 -4.08 25.61
N GLY A 17 26.53 -4.93 25.87
CA GLY A 17 25.53 -5.27 24.86
C GLY A 17 24.48 -4.17 24.86
N HIS A 18 24.15 -3.61 23.70
CA HIS A 18 23.05 -2.66 23.54
C HIS A 18 21.78 -3.31 24.13
N GLY A 19 21.04 -2.66 25.03
CA GLY A 19 20.00 -3.34 25.84
C GLY A 19 18.85 -4.01 25.05
N TRP A 20 18.76 -3.74 23.75
CA TRP A 20 17.85 -4.39 22.81
C TRP A 20 18.44 -5.59 22.04
N GLU A 21 19.71 -5.94 22.27
CA GLU A 21 20.39 -7.01 21.56
C GLU A 21 19.64 -8.35 21.72
N GLY A 22 19.58 -9.11 20.62
CA GLY A 22 18.89 -10.40 20.53
C GLY A 22 17.36 -10.31 20.60
N MET A 23 16.77 -9.12 20.69
CA MET A 23 15.33 -8.95 20.74
C MET A 23 14.67 -9.42 19.44
N GLN A 24 13.69 -10.31 19.57
CA GLN A 24 12.96 -10.88 18.44
C GLN A 24 11.69 -10.08 18.14
N TRP A 25 11.21 -10.13 16.90
CA TRP A 25 10.03 -9.37 16.45
C TRP A 25 8.80 -9.61 17.34
N GLN A 26 8.51 -10.86 17.71
CA GLN A 26 7.38 -11.22 18.55
C GLN A 26 7.43 -10.60 19.96
N GLU A 27 8.62 -10.32 20.47
CA GLU A 27 8.82 -9.77 21.81
C GLU A 27 8.33 -8.32 21.93
N TRP A 28 8.23 -7.60 20.81
CA TRP A 28 7.67 -6.24 20.75
C TRP A 28 6.17 -6.16 21.07
N LYS A 29 5.51 -7.30 21.26
CA LYS A 29 4.11 -7.37 21.71
C LYS A 29 3.97 -7.50 23.22
N HIS A 30 5.07 -7.79 23.92
CA HIS A 30 5.13 -8.18 25.33
C HIS A 30 5.67 -7.04 26.20
N VAL A 31 4.78 -6.27 26.81
CA VAL A 31 5.15 -5.08 27.62
C VAL A 31 6.06 -5.41 28.79
N GLU A 32 5.94 -6.61 29.37
CA GLU A 32 6.81 -7.13 30.42
C GLU A 32 8.27 -7.29 29.96
N VAL A 33 8.49 -7.73 28.71
CA VAL A 33 9.85 -7.86 28.15
C VAL A 33 10.45 -6.48 27.91
N ILE A 34 9.65 -5.56 27.37
CA ILE A 34 10.05 -4.16 27.13
C ILE A 34 10.46 -3.49 28.43
N ARG A 35 9.62 -3.58 29.46
CA ARG A 35 9.91 -3.06 30.80
C ARG A 35 11.20 -3.60 31.36
N TRP A 36 11.35 -4.93 31.34
CA TRP A 36 12.54 -5.57 31.86
C TRP A 36 13.81 -5.09 31.13
N ARG A 37 13.79 -4.98 29.79
CA ARG A 37 14.94 -4.47 29.01
C ARG A 37 15.27 -3.02 29.34
N LEU A 38 14.26 -2.15 29.44
CA LEU A 38 14.45 -0.76 29.84
C LEU A 38 15.04 -0.64 31.25
N GLU A 39 14.59 -1.50 32.18
CA GLU A 39 15.18 -1.60 33.54
C GLU A 39 16.63 -2.10 33.53
N GLN A 40 17.01 -2.93 32.55
CA GLN A 40 18.40 -3.34 32.33
C GLN A 40 19.24 -2.28 31.60
N GLY A 41 18.68 -1.10 31.31
CA GLY A 41 19.41 0.01 30.67
C GLY A 41 19.33 0.01 29.15
N ALA A 42 18.35 -0.67 28.53
CA ALA A 42 18.05 -0.44 27.13
C ALA A 42 17.63 1.01 26.89
N ASP A 43 18.14 1.62 25.82
CA ASP A 43 17.86 3.01 25.47
C ASP A 43 16.47 3.13 24.83
N PRO A 44 15.49 3.84 25.41
CA PRO A 44 14.16 4.00 24.80
C PRO A 44 14.19 4.76 23.47
N ASP A 45 15.24 5.52 23.17
CA ASP A 45 15.36 6.36 21.98
C ASP A 45 16.14 5.70 20.82
N ASP A 46 16.97 4.69 21.09
CA ASP A 46 17.82 4.05 20.08
C ASP A 46 17.76 2.51 20.11
N LEU A 47 17.59 1.94 18.92
CA LEU A 47 17.61 0.53 18.59
C LEU A 47 18.48 0.36 17.34
N ASN A 48 19.80 0.36 17.50
CA ASN A 48 20.75 0.16 16.40
C ASN A 48 20.48 1.11 15.21
N GLY A 49 20.21 2.39 15.48
CA GLY A 49 19.90 3.39 14.45
C GLY A 49 18.42 3.45 14.03
N SER A 50 17.57 2.55 14.54
CA SER A 50 16.11 2.68 14.52
C SER A 50 15.59 3.22 15.86
N ARG A 51 14.32 3.60 15.91
CA ARG A 51 13.64 4.11 17.10
C ARG A 51 12.71 3.03 17.67
N PRO A 52 12.89 2.61 18.94
CA PRO A 52 12.02 1.64 19.60
C PRO A 52 10.53 1.98 19.52
N LEU A 53 10.18 3.27 19.58
CA LEU A 53 8.79 3.71 19.56
C LEU A 53 8.09 3.44 18.22
N HIS A 54 8.76 3.66 17.08
CA HIS A 54 8.23 3.31 15.75
C HIS A 54 8.08 1.80 15.61
N GLN A 55 9.07 1.05 16.07
CA GLN A 55 9.06 -0.41 16.07
C GLN A 55 7.90 -1.00 16.91
N ALA A 56 7.55 -0.36 18.03
CA ALA A 56 6.39 -0.73 18.84
C ALA A 56 5.05 -0.49 18.13
N VAL A 57 4.94 0.57 17.32
CA VAL A 57 3.76 0.80 16.49
C VAL A 57 3.64 -0.29 15.44
N MET A 58 4.73 -0.64 14.76
CA MET A 58 4.72 -1.72 13.77
C MET A 58 4.36 -3.10 14.36
N SER A 59 4.65 -3.33 15.64
CA SER A 59 4.25 -4.57 16.33
C SER A 59 2.75 -4.61 16.70
N GLY A 60 2.09 -3.45 16.74
CA GLY A 60 0.64 -3.30 16.97
C GLY A 60 0.23 -3.48 18.43
N SER A 61 1.10 -3.19 19.41
CA SER A 61 0.79 -3.32 20.84
C SER A 61 0.66 -1.94 21.51
N PRO A 62 -0.57 -1.42 21.74
CA PRO A 62 -0.78 -0.12 22.38
C PRO A 62 -0.15 -0.01 23.76
N GLN A 63 -0.05 -1.12 24.50
CA GLN A 63 0.59 -1.17 25.82
C GLN A 63 2.10 -0.93 25.70
N VAL A 64 2.75 -1.51 24.71
CA VAL A 64 4.19 -1.30 24.45
C VAL A 64 4.44 0.11 23.93
N VAL A 65 3.57 0.60 23.03
CA VAL A 65 3.61 1.99 22.55
C VAL A 65 3.54 2.97 23.72
N MET A 66 2.57 2.82 24.62
CA MET A 66 2.45 3.66 25.82
C MET A 66 3.70 3.58 26.70
N GLU A 67 4.21 2.37 26.94
CA GLU A 67 5.36 2.16 27.82
C GLU A 67 6.62 2.90 27.35
N LEU A 68 6.87 2.86 26.03
CA LEU A 68 7.99 3.53 25.39
C LEU A 68 7.75 5.03 25.25
N ALA A 69 6.54 5.45 24.86
CA ALA A 69 6.19 6.86 24.69
C ALA A 69 6.38 7.68 25.98
N LEU A 70 6.22 7.05 27.15
CA LEU A 70 6.45 7.68 28.45
C LEU A 70 7.94 7.79 28.85
N ARG A 71 8.86 7.18 28.08
CA ARG A 71 10.29 7.07 28.42
C ARG A 71 11.22 7.70 27.41
N VAL A 72 10.77 7.91 26.18
CA VAL A 72 11.53 8.63 25.16
C VAL A 72 11.71 10.09 25.55
N ALA A 73 12.81 10.69 25.10
CA ALA A 73 13.05 12.12 25.27
C ALA A 73 12.11 12.98 24.41
N ASP A 74 11.75 12.49 23.21
CA ASP A 74 10.85 13.15 22.27
C ASP A 74 9.94 12.11 21.59
N VAL A 75 8.64 12.20 21.89
CA VAL A 75 7.60 11.32 21.33
C VAL A 75 7.32 11.61 19.84
N ASP A 76 7.62 12.82 19.37
CA ASP A 76 7.47 13.25 17.98
C ASP A 76 8.80 13.22 17.20
N ALA A 77 9.81 12.54 17.74
CA ALA A 77 11.04 12.33 17.02
C ALA A 77 10.78 11.55 15.73
N LEU A 78 11.52 11.91 14.67
CA LEU A 78 11.32 11.36 13.35
C LEU A 78 12.16 10.10 13.13
N GLN A 79 11.60 9.14 12.42
CA GLN A 79 12.32 8.06 11.75
C GLN A 79 11.86 8.07 10.30
N ASP A 80 12.80 8.09 9.34
CA ASP A 80 12.48 8.13 7.91
C ASP A 80 11.48 9.24 7.51
N GLY A 81 11.56 10.38 8.20
CA GLY A 81 10.72 11.55 7.94
C GLY A 81 9.34 11.55 8.62
N THR A 82 8.97 10.47 9.33
CA THR A 82 7.65 10.32 9.97
C THR A 82 7.74 10.18 11.50
N THR A 83 6.67 10.55 12.21
CA THR A 83 6.54 10.29 13.66
C THR A 83 5.93 8.91 13.90
N ALA A 84 6.08 8.35 15.10
CA ALA A 84 5.38 7.13 15.46
C ALA A 84 3.84 7.28 15.37
N LEU A 85 3.33 8.51 15.56
CA LEU A 85 1.91 8.81 15.42
C LEU A 85 1.43 8.77 13.96
N TRP A 86 2.28 9.19 13.02
CA TRP A 86 2.02 9.01 11.60
C TRP A 86 1.84 7.54 11.26
N GLU A 87 2.80 6.69 11.66
CA GLU A 87 2.74 5.24 11.41
C GLU A 87 1.49 4.61 12.04
N ALA A 88 1.13 5.01 13.26
CA ALA A 88 -0.06 4.48 13.93
C ALA A 88 -1.36 4.82 13.18
N VAL A 89 -1.43 6.01 12.54
CA VAL A 89 -2.57 6.39 11.71
C VAL A 89 -2.55 5.65 10.37
N MET A 90 -1.38 5.53 9.73
CA MET A 90 -1.17 4.77 8.49
C MET A 90 -1.56 3.29 8.62
N GLU A 91 -1.18 2.68 9.74
CA GLU A 91 -1.48 1.27 10.07
C GLU A 91 -2.88 1.07 10.68
N ASN A 92 -3.71 2.13 10.73
CA ASN A 92 -5.06 2.10 11.29
C ASN A 92 -5.10 1.52 12.73
N GLN A 93 -4.21 2.00 13.59
CA GLN A 93 -4.09 1.61 15.00
C GLN A 93 -4.58 2.72 15.94
N PRO A 94 -5.89 2.92 16.08
CA PRO A 94 -6.43 4.05 16.85
C PRO A 94 -6.08 4.00 18.35
N ASP A 95 -5.86 2.81 18.92
CA ASP A 95 -5.42 2.67 20.31
C ASP A 95 -3.96 3.10 20.52
N SER A 96 -3.04 2.69 19.63
CA SER A 96 -1.65 3.15 19.63
C SER A 96 -1.57 4.66 19.41
N ALA A 97 -2.37 5.19 18.48
CA ALA A 97 -2.44 6.61 18.20
C ALA A 97 -2.94 7.43 19.42
N ARG A 98 -3.96 6.93 20.14
CA ARG A 98 -4.42 7.52 21.41
C ARG A 98 -3.33 7.47 22.49
N ALA A 99 -2.59 6.38 22.58
CA ALA A 99 -1.51 6.23 23.55
C ALA A 99 -0.40 7.28 23.32
N LEU A 100 0.00 7.49 22.06
CA LEU A 100 0.99 8.49 21.67
C LEU A 100 0.54 9.92 22.00
N VAL A 101 -0.70 10.28 21.67
CA VAL A 101 -1.25 11.61 22.01
C VAL A 101 -1.37 11.80 23.52
N ALA A 102 -1.75 10.76 24.27
CA ALA A 102 -1.78 10.81 25.73
C ALA A 102 -0.38 10.98 26.35
N ALA A 103 0.68 10.56 25.65
CA ALA A 103 2.08 10.79 26.01
C ALA A 103 2.64 12.13 25.48
N GLY A 104 1.84 12.93 24.78
CA GLY A 104 2.22 14.28 24.34
C GLY A 104 2.53 14.45 22.85
N ALA A 105 2.32 13.42 22.01
CA ALA A 105 2.52 13.55 20.57
C ALA A 105 1.53 14.56 19.95
N ASP A 106 2.00 15.41 19.04
CA ASP A 106 1.18 16.38 18.34
C ASP A 106 0.54 15.78 17.07
N PRO A 107 -0.79 15.49 17.06
CA PRO A 107 -1.46 14.97 15.88
C PRO A 107 -1.52 15.97 14.72
N TRP A 108 -1.28 17.26 14.95
CA TRP A 108 -1.40 18.29 13.92
C TRP A 108 -0.07 18.82 13.40
N ARG A 109 1.05 18.19 13.82
CA ARG A 109 2.37 18.44 13.23
C ARG A 109 2.36 18.03 11.76
N GLN A 110 2.65 19.00 10.88
CA GLN A 110 2.76 18.75 9.44
C GLN A 110 4.07 18.02 9.14
N LEU A 111 3.96 16.98 8.31
CA LEU A 111 5.04 16.12 7.85
C LEU A 111 5.07 16.18 6.31
N ILE A 112 4.67 15.10 5.66
CA ILE A 112 4.81 14.92 4.21
C ILE A 112 3.75 15.74 3.46
N ALA A 113 4.18 16.57 2.51
CA ALA A 113 3.29 17.40 1.68
C ALA A 113 2.25 18.23 2.45
N GLY A 114 2.56 18.64 3.70
CA GLY A 114 1.65 19.40 4.55
C GLY A 114 0.58 18.56 5.27
N TRP A 115 0.61 17.24 5.14
CA TRP A 115 -0.24 16.33 5.90
C TRP A 115 0.28 16.12 7.31
N SER A 116 -0.64 16.04 8.26
CA SER A 116 -0.38 15.59 9.63
C SER A 116 -1.08 14.25 9.88
N PRO A 117 -0.70 13.48 10.92
CA PRO A 117 -1.43 12.28 11.33
C PRO A 117 -2.92 12.58 11.59
N GLY A 118 -3.21 13.74 12.18
CA GLY A 118 -4.55 14.24 12.45
C GLY A 118 -5.37 14.46 11.19
N ARG A 119 -4.80 15.13 10.18
CA ARG A 119 -5.46 15.35 8.89
C ARG A 119 -5.65 14.03 8.13
N LEU A 120 -4.66 13.15 8.13
CA LEU A 120 -4.77 11.81 7.54
C LEU A 120 -5.91 11.01 8.17
N SER A 121 -6.04 11.05 9.49
CA SER A 121 -7.10 10.30 10.20
C SER A 121 -8.51 10.66 9.73
N LEU A 122 -8.74 11.89 9.23
CA LEU A 122 -10.01 12.33 8.66
C LEU A 122 -10.42 11.52 7.41
N ALA A 123 -9.43 11.04 6.65
CA ALA A 123 -9.63 10.20 5.46
C ALA A 123 -9.84 8.72 5.82
N GLY A 124 -9.44 8.33 7.03
CA GLY A 124 -9.43 6.95 7.49
C GLY A 124 -10.79 6.43 7.97
N PRO A 125 -10.80 5.23 8.58
CA PRO A 125 -12.00 4.66 9.19
C PRO A 125 -12.34 5.29 10.56
N THR A 126 -11.44 6.09 11.15
CA THR A 126 -11.62 6.76 12.45
C THR A 126 -11.51 8.29 12.31
N PRO A 127 -12.39 8.97 11.56
CA PRO A 127 -12.26 10.40 11.24
C PRO A 127 -12.38 11.37 12.42
N ASN A 128 -12.83 10.90 13.59
CA ASN A 128 -12.91 11.69 14.82
C ASN A 128 -11.85 11.28 15.85
N LEU A 129 -10.74 10.68 15.39
CA LEU A 129 -9.68 10.19 16.28
C LEU A 129 -9.03 11.32 17.09
N PHE A 130 -8.95 12.52 16.52
CA PHE A 130 -8.44 13.73 17.17
C PHE A 130 -9.37 14.91 16.96
N THR A 131 -9.39 15.83 17.93
CA THR A 131 -10.13 17.09 17.78
C THR A 131 -9.37 18.00 16.81
N ILE A 132 -10.07 18.55 15.82
CA ILE A 132 -9.51 19.50 14.86
C ILE A 132 -9.29 20.85 15.57
N PRO A 133 -8.09 21.46 15.51
CA PRO A 133 -7.81 22.75 16.13
C PRO A 133 -8.63 23.86 15.48
N ASP A 134 -8.99 24.87 16.27
CA ASP A 134 -9.69 26.04 15.77
C ASP A 134 -8.90 26.69 14.62
N GLY A 135 -9.59 26.95 13.50
CA GLY A 135 -8.99 27.58 12.31
C GLY A 135 -8.27 26.63 11.35
N GLN A 136 -8.10 25.34 11.68
CA GLN A 136 -7.65 24.36 10.69
C GLN A 136 -8.83 23.87 9.84
N GLN A 137 -8.63 23.85 8.52
CA GLN A 137 -9.58 23.27 7.60
C GLN A 137 -9.40 21.74 7.61
N GLY A 138 -10.51 21.01 7.68
CA GLY A 138 -10.52 19.57 7.42
C GLY A 138 -10.24 19.26 5.95
N LEU A 139 -10.63 18.08 5.50
CA LEU A 139 -10.50 17.71 4.08
C LEU A 139 -11.23 18.71 3.17
N SER A 140 -10.72 18.94 1.96
CA SER A 140 -11.40 19.64 0.87
C SER A 140 -12.53 18.80 0.28
N ASP A 141 -13.36 19.40 -0.59
CA ASP A 141 -14.42 18.65 -1.31
C ASP A 141 -13.84 17.55 -2.21
N THR A 142 -12.73 17.84 -2.90
CA THR A 142 -12.03 16.86 -3.75
C THR A 142 -11.47 15.70 -2.93
N GLU A 143 -10.82 15.99 -1.80
CA GLU A 143 -10.29 14.94 -0.91
C GLU A 143 -11.44 14.10 -0.31
N ARG A 144 -12.57 14.72 0.07
CA ARG A 144 -13.76 13.99 0.52
C ARG A 144 -14.32 13.06 -0.56
N ALA A 145 -14.35 13.52 -1.81
CA ALA A 145 -14.79 12.70 -2.94
C ALA A 145 -13.87 11.50 -3.15
N ALA A 146 -12.55 11.71 -3.10
CA ALA A 146 -11.56 10.63 -3.18
C ALA A 146 -11.73 9.61 -2.04
N VAL A 147 -11.94 10.06 -0.79
CA VAL A 147 -12.24 9.18 0.36
C VAL A 147 -13.51 8.36 0.12
N HIS A 148 -14.57 8.98 -0.40
CA HIS A 148 -15.82 8.28 -0.70
C HIS A 148 -15.62 7.21 -1.78
N GLN A 149 -14.93 7.55 -2.86
CA GLN A 149 -14.60 6.63 -3.94
C GLN A 149 -13.73 5.46 -3.46
N ALA A 150 -12.70 5.73 -2.66
CA ALA A 150 -11.85 4.69 -2.06
C ALA A 150 -12.67 3.71 -1.22
N ARG A 151 -13.56 4.20 -0.36
CA ARG A 151 -14.44 3.35 0.45
C ARG A 151 -15.33 2.45 -0.41
N GLN A 152 -15.87 2.96 -1.51
CA GLN A 152 -16.69 2.18 -2.43
C GLN A 152 -15.86 1.08 -3.12
N LEU A 153 -14.70 1.44 -3.68
CA LEU A 153 -13.82 0.48 -4.36
C LEU A 153 -13.33 -0.62 -3.41
N LEU A 154 -12.83 -0.25 -2.22
CA LEU A 154 -12.32 -1.20 -1.24
C LEU A 154 -13.41 -2.11 -0.68
N ALA A 155 -14.66 -1.63 -0.57
CA ALA A 155 -15.78 -2.47 -0.16
C ALA A 155 -16.13 -3.54 -1.20
N VAL A 156 -16.03 -3.20 -2.49
CA VAL A 156 -16.25 -4.14 -3.59
C VAL A 156 -15.09 -5.12 -3.71
N LEU A 157 -13.86 -4.63 -3.61
CA LEU A 157 -12.62 -5.36 -3.82
C LEU A 157 -12.11 -6.07 -2.54
N LYS A 158 -12.97 -6.27 -1.55
CA LYS A 158 -12.58 -6.90 -0.28
C LYS A 158 -12.30 -8.40 -0.46
N ASP A 159 -11.30 -8.92 0.24
CA ASP A 159 -10.99 -10.36 0.36
C ASP A 159 -10.61 -11.06 -0.97
N ILE A 160 -10.13 -10.28 -1.95
CA ILE A 160 -9.69 -10.76 -3.27
C ILE A 160 -8.20 -11.15 -3.25
N HIS A 161 -7.87 -12.22 -3.98
CA HIS A 161 -6.50 -12.61 -4.25
C HIS A 161 -6.26 -12.39 -5.74
N TYR A 162 -5.26 -11.58 -6.09
CA TYR A 162 -5.05 -11.12 -7.46
C TYR A 162 -3.63 -11.42 -8.00
N GLU A 163 -2.91 -12.33 -7.36
CA GLU A 163 -1.60 -12.78 -7.83
C GLU A 163 -1.66 -13.27 -9.29
N GLY A 164 -0.69 -12.83 -10.09
CA GLY A 164 -0.58 -13.16 -11.51
C GLY A 164 -1.58 -12.40 -12.40
N LEU A 165 -2.40 -11.50 -11.88
CA LEU A 165 -3.34 -10.71 -12.68
C LEU A 165 -2.61 -9.60 -13.45
N GLY A 166 -2.77 -9.59 -14.77
CA GLY A 166 -2.59 -8.39 -15.57
C GLY A 166 -3.92 -7.66 -15.71
N LEU A 167 -3.94 -6.34 -15.49
CA LEU A 167 -5.05 -5.51 -15.92
C LEU A 167 -4.60 -4.17 -16.49
N VAL A 168 -5.48 -3.55 -17.27
CA VAL A 168 -5.41 -2.13 -17.57
C VAL A 168 -6.79 -1.50 -17.39
N CYS A 169 -6.83 -0.44 -16.59
CA CYS A 169 -8.01 0.39 -16.35
C CYS A 169 -8.01 1.56 -17.34
N VAL A 170 -9.00 1.65 -18.23
CA VAL A 170 -9.03 2.65 -19.30
C VAL A 170 -10.17 3.63 -19.07
N ALA A 171 -9.84 4.92 -19.02
CA ALA A 171 -10.82 5.97 -18.80
C ALA A 171 -11.66 6.25 -20.05
N GLY A 172 -12.96 6.42 -19.86
CA GLY A 172 -13.88 7.06 -20.81
C GLY A 172 -14.27 6.27 -22.07
N ILE A 173 -13.84 5.02 -22.21
CA ILE A 173 -14.24 4.16 -23.34
C ILE A 173 -14.86 2.86 -22.85
N ASP A 174 -15.79 2.29 -23.61
CA ASP A 174 -16.43 1.02 -23.30
C ASP A 174 -15.67 -0.19 -23.90
N ALA A 175 -16.11 -1.40 -23.56
CA ALA A 175 -15.51 -2.63 -24.06
C ALA A 175 -15.51 -2.73 -25.60
N PRO A 176 -16.61 -2.41 -26.33
CA PRO A 176 -16.60 -2.38 -27.80
C PRO A 176 -15.52 -1.47 -28.40
N GLU A 177 -15.35 -0.25 -27.88
CA GLU A 177 -14.31 0.66 -28.36
C GLU A 177 -12.90 0.16 -28.03
N ALA A 178 -12.70 -0.41 -26.84
CA ALA A 178 -11.43 -1.04 -26.47
C ALA A 178 -11.08 -2.21 -27.42
N ILE A 179 -12.02 -3.12 -27.68
CA ILE A 179 -11.86 -4.25 -28.61
C ILE A 179 -11.51 -3.75 -30.02
N ARG A 180 -12.20 -2.69 -30.49
CA ARG A 180 -11.94 -2.07 -31.79
C ARG A 180 -10.52 -1.51 -31.87
N ARG A 181 -10.04 -0.81 -30.84
CA ARG A 181 -8.68 -0.25 -30.76
C ARG A 181 -7.61 -1.35 -30.77
N LEU A 182 -7.86 -2.42 -30.04
CA LEU A 182 -6.99 -3.60 -30.00
C LEU A 182 -7.01 -4.41 -31.30
N GLN A 183 -8.01 -4.19 -32.16
CA GLN A 183 -8.29 -5.03 -33.34
C GLN A 183 -8.43 -6.50 -32.94
N ALA A 184 -8.99 -6.73 -31.77
CA ALA A 184 -9.08 -8.05 -31.16
C ALA A 184 -10.33 -8.79 -31.69
N ILE A 185 -10.24 -10.12 -31.75
CA ILE A 185 -11.30 -10.98 -32.29
C ILE A 185 -11.99 -11.69 -31.12
N PRO A 186 -13.34 -11.63 -31.00
CA PRO A 186 -14.05 -12.37 -29.96
C PRO A 186 -13.75 -13.87 -29.98
N VAL A 187 -13.54 -14.45 -28.80
CA VAL A 187 -13.38 -15.89 -28.63
C VAL A 187 -14.75 -16.56 -28.62
N GLU A 188 -14.92 -17.61 -29.42
CA GLU A 188 -16.19 -18.34 -29.54
C GLU A 188 -16.07 -19.83 -29.18
N GLY A 189 -17.21 -20.46 -28.93
CA GLY A 189 -17.34 -21.92 -28.87
C GLY A 189 -16.61 -22.59 -27.70
N SER A 190 -16.00 -23.75 -27.97
CA SER A 190 -15.39 -24.61 -26.95
C SER A 190 -14.20 -23.97 -26.22
N ARG A 191 -13.55 -22.96 -26.82
CA ARG A 191 -12.41 -22.25 -26.22
C ARG A 191 -12.82 -21.35 -25.06
N LEU A 192 -14.03 -20.80 -25.07
CA LEU A 192 -14.60 -20.05 -23.93
C LEU A 192 -14.67 -20.92 -22.66
N HIS A 193 -15.01 -22.21 -22.80
CA HIS A 193 -15.10 -23.12 -21.67
C HIS A 193 -13.72 -23.50 -21.09
N ALA A 194 -12.66 -23.44 -21.90
CA ALA A 194 -11.29 -23.67 -21.46
C ALA A 194 -10.73 -22.49 -20.64
N LEU A 195 -11.12 -21.26 -21.01
CA LEU A 195 -10.71 -20.01 -20.33
C LEU A 195 -11.32 -19.85 -18.92
N GLN A 196 -12.31 -20.67 -18.57
CA GLN A 196 -12.87 -20.73 -17.22
C GLN A 196 -11.99 -21.50 -16.23
N LYS A 197 -10.90 -22.14 -16.69
CA LYS A 197 -9.95 -22.87 -15.86
C LYS A 197 -8.62 -22.11 -15.84
N PRO A 198 -8.00 -21.86 -14.68
CA PRO A 198 -6.69 -21.23 -14.63
C PRO A 198 -5.67 -22.14 -15.33
N SER A 199 -5.27 -21.77 -16.55
CA SER A 199 -4.25 -22.46 -17.33
C SER A 199 -2.92 -21.79 -17.07
N TRP A 200 -1.98 -22.54 -16.51
CA TRP A 200 -0.59 -22.14 -16.46
C TRP A 200 0.03 -22.37 -17.85
N GLY A 201 0.25 -21.31 -18.61
CA GLY A 201 1.12 -21.36 -19.79
C GLY A 201 0.59 -20.80 -21.10
N GLU A 202 1.45 -19.96 -21.68
CA GLU A 202 1.76 -19.71 -23.10
C GLU A 202 0.81 -18.86 -23.97
N ASP A 203 -0.51 -18.84 -23.78
CA ASP A 203 -1.36 -17.98 -24.62
C ASP A 203 -1.57 -16.57 -24.03
N LEU A 204 -0.54 -15.73 -24.13
CA LEU A 204 -0.58 -14.31 -23.74
C LEU A 204 -1.52 -13.47 -24.60
N ARG A 205 -2.21 -14.04 -25.60
CA ARG A 205 -3.02 -13.26 -26.53
C ARG A 205 -4.47 -13.16 -26.14
N THR A 206 -4.99 -14.02 -25.27
CA THR A 206 -6.39 -13.92 -24.87
C THR A 206 -6.54 -13.00 -23.66
N VAL A 207 -7.40 -12.00 -23.77
CA VAL A 207 -7.74 -11.04 -22.70
C VAL A 207 -9.25 -10.93 -22.53
N GLY A 208 -9.68 -10.64 -21.30
CA GLY A 208 -11.05 -10.26 -20.99
C GLY A 208 -11.23 -8.75 -21.14
N VAL A 209 -12.39 -8.31 -21.62
CA VAL A 209 -12.74 -6.88 -21.69
C VAL A 209 -14.14 -6.69 -21.09
N THR A 210 -14.26 -5.75 -20.17
CA THR A 210 -15.50 -5.48 -19.43
C THR A 210 -15.76 -3.98 -19.33
N THR A 211 -16.99 -3.56 -19.60
CA THR A 211 -17.41 -2.16 -19.42
C THR A 211 -17.76 -1.89 -17.97
N VAL A 212 -17.28 -0.78 -17.41
CA VAL A 212 -17.60 -0.34 -16.04
C VAL A 212 -17.96 1.14 -16.06
N PRO A 213 -18.73 1.66 -15.09
CA PRO A 213 -18.94 3.10 -15.00
C PRO A 213 -17.61 3.88 -14.97
N GLY A 214 -17.47 4.83 -15.91
CA GLY A 214 -16.25 5.60 -16.10
C GLY A 214 -15.32 5.09 -17.19
N GLY A 215 -15.50 3.87 -17.73
CA GLY A 215 -14.68 3.34 -18.81
C GLY A 215 -14.75 1.82 -18.97
N CYS A 216 -13.59 1.17 -19.11
CA CYS A 216 -13.51 -0.28 -19.23
C CYS A 216 -12.26 -0.84 -18.57
N ILE A 217 -12.30 -2.13 -18.29
CA ILE A 217 -11.18 -2.90 -17.76
C ILE A 217 -10.83 -4.00 -18.75
N VAL A 218 -9.53 -4.14 -19.06
CA VAL A 218 -9.00 -5.29 -19.78
C VAL A 218 -8.20 -6.14 -18.79
N THR A 219 -8.52 -7.42 -18.66
CA THR A 219 -7.91 -8.33 -17.69
C THR A 219 -7.29 -9.56 -18.35
N GLN A 220 -6.26 -10.10 -17.72
CA GLN A 220 -5.69 -11.38 -18.09
C GLN A 220 -5.25 -12.11 -16.82
N PRO A 221 -5.96 -13.17 -16.41
CA PRO A 221 -5.50 -14.04 -15.35
C PRO A 221 -4.19 -14.73 -15.73
N TRP A 222 -3.21 -14.73 -14.83
CA TRP A 222 -1.91 -15.38 -15.01
C TRP A 222 -1.14 -14.91 -16.26
N GLY A 223 -1.26 -13.63 -16.61
CA GLY A 223 -0.58 -13.05 -17.76
C GLY A 223 -0.45 -11.53 -17.68
N TYR A 224 0.51 -11.00 -18.43
CA TYR A 224 0.90 -9.58 -18.40
C TYR A 224 0.48 -8.82 -19.66
N ALA A 225 -0.27 -9.43 -20.58
CA ALA A 225 -0.63 -8.81 -21.85
C ALA A 225 -1.29 -7.43 -21.72
N PRO A 226 -2.19 -7.19 -20.76
CA PRO A 226 -2.76 -5.87 -20.52
C PRO A 226 -1.71 -4.78 -20.22
N GLN A 227 -0.59 -5.16 -19.59
CA GLN A 227 0.49 -4.26 -19.23
C GLN A 227 1.45 -3.98 -20.40
N MET A 228 1.42 -4.76 -21.49
CA MET A 228 2.36 -4.54 -22.60
C MET A 228 2.19 -3.13 -23.21
N PRO A 229 3.28 -2.38 -23.46
CA PRO A 229 3.22 -1.00 -23.95
C PRO A 229 2.31 -0.81 -25.17
N GLY A 230 2.40 -1.69 -26.18
CA GLY A 230 1.59 -1.61 -27.39
C GLY A 230 0.09 -1.77 -27.11
N VAL A 231 -0.30 -2.55 -26.10
CA VAL A 231 -1.71 -2.68 -25.66
C VAL A 231 -2.17 -1.37 -25.03
N GLN A 232 -1.39 -0.84 -24.08
CA GLN A 232 -1.71 0.42 -23.39
C GLN A 232 -1.74 1.62 -24.33
N LYS A 233 -0.83 1.71 -25.31
CA LYS A 233 -0.82 2.77 -26.32
C LYS A 233 -2.09 2.75 -27.18
N LEU A 234 -2.52 1.57 -27.62
CA LEU A 234 -3.76 1.44 -28.40
C LEU A 234 -4.98 1.86 -27.58
N LEU A 235 -5.05 1.43 -26.32
CA LEU A 235 -6.18 1.73 -25.43
C LEU A 235 -6.24 3.19 -25.00
N SER A 236 -5.09 3.82 -24.72
CA SER A 236 -5.00 5.21 -24.26
C SER A 236 -5.13 6.26 -25.37
N ALA A 237 -5.34 5.89 -26.64
CA ALA A 237 -5.47 6.87 -27.72
C ALA A 237 -6.61 7.89 -27.46
N GLY A 238 -6.28 9.16 -27.26
CA GLY A 238 -7.25 10.21 -26.91
C GLY A 238 -7.87 10.09 -25.51
N THR A 239 -7.28 9.29 -24.62
CA THR A 239 -7.69 9.13 -23.21
C THR A 239 -6.46 8.78 -22.35
N SER A 240 -6.65 8.23 -21.16
CA SER A 240 -5.61 7.68 -20.30
C SER A 240 -5.97 6.30 -19.77
N CYS A 241 -4.96 5.51 -19.44
CA CYS A 241 -5.13 4.25 -18.74
C CYS A 241 -4.02 3.99 -17.73
N TYR A 242 -4.35 3.19 -16.72
CA TYR A 242 -3.40 2.67 -15.74
C TYR A 242 -3.22 1.17 -15.94
N GLY A 243 -2.01 0.74 -16.28
CA GLY A 243 -1.64 -0.67 -16.38
C GLY A 243 -1.12 -1.19 -15.04
N LEU A 244 -1.52 -2.41 -14.67
CA LEU A 244 -1.03 -3.11 -13.48
C LEU A 244 -0.74 -4.57 -13.83
N TYR A 245 0.39 -5.07 -13.38
CA TYR A 245 0.68 -6.49 -13.33
C TYR A 245 1.06 -6.89 -11.91
N ALA A 246 0.24 -7.76 -11.31
CA ALA A 246 0.46 -8.28 -9.97
C ALA A 246 1.40 -9.48 -10.01
N ASN A 247 2.71 -9.23 -10.00
CA ASN A 247 3.70 -10.28 -10.16
C ASN A 247 3.96 -10.99 -8.82
N ALA A 248 3.61 -12.27 -8.72
CA ALA A 248 3.83 -13.08 -7.53
C ALA A 248 5.31 -13.17 -7.09
N LYS A 249 6.28 -12.81 -7.95
CA LYS A 249 7.72 -12.85 -7.62
C LYS A 249 8.30 -11.50 -7.23
N SER A 250 7.82 -10.41 -7.81
CA SER A 250 8.44 -9.07 -7.68
C SER A 250 7.52 -8.00 -7.13
N GLY A 251 6.27 -8.33 -6.82
CA GLY A 251 5.25 -7.37 -6.38
C GLY A 251 4.46 -6.75 -7.52
N ASP A 252 3.62 -5.79 -7.17
CA ASP A 252 2.71 -5.10 -8.09
C ASP A 252 3.47 -4.05 -8.90
N GLN A 253 3.36 -4.12 -10.23
CA GLN A 253 4.03 -3.21 -11.17
C GLN A 253 3.01 -2.38 -11.94
N GLY A 254 3.06 -1.08 -11.77
CA GLY A 254 2.19 -0.10 -12.38
C GLY A 254 2.81 0.62 -13.57
N SER A 255 1.96 1.22 -14.40
CA SER A 255 2.36 2.04 -15.55
C SER A 255 1.24 2.98 -15.94
N ILE A 256 1.61 4.14 -16.49
CA ILE A 256 0.67 5.16 -16.94
C ILE A 256 0.83 5.35 -18.44
N ALA A 257 -0.28 5.33 -19.17
CA ALA A 257 -0.31 5.72 -20.56
C ALA A 257 -1.38 6.77 -20.83
N ARG A 258 -1.04 7.75 -21.66
CA ARG A 258 -1.92 8.84 -22.06
C ARG A 258 -1.73 9.16 -23.52
N ASN A 259 -2.84 9.33 -24.23
CA ASN A 259 -2.85 9.71 -25.65
C ASN A 259 -1.93 8.84 -26.53
N GLY A 260 -1.86 7.54 -26.25
CA GLY A 260 -1.02 6.61 -27.00
C GLY A 260 0.47 6.66 -26.68
N THR A 261 0.86 7.27 -25.56
CA THR A 261 2.24 7.35 -25.08
C THR A 261 2.33 6.78 -23.67
N ILE A 262 3.39 6.03 -23.37
CA ILE A 262 3.71 5.61 -21.99
C ILE A 262 4.38 6.80 -21.31
N GLU A 263 3.75 7.33 -20.26
CA GLU A 263 4.28 8.47 -19.49
C GLU A 263 5.16 7.98 -18.33
N ASP A 264 4.79 6.84 -17.72
CA ASP A 264 5.45 6.33 -16.53
C ASP A 264 5.40 4.80 -16.45
N TRP A 265 6.37 4.20 -15.74
CA TRP A 265 6.59 2.76 -15.68
C TRP A 265 7.30 2.33 -14.39
N ASP A 266 7.09 1.08 -13.97
CA ASP A 266 7.64 0.49 -12.74
C ASP A 266 7.13 1.18 -11.46
N LEU A 267 5.92 1.73 -11.54
CA LEU A 267 5.22 2.31 -10.40
C LEU A 267 4.84 1.20 -9.40
N ILE A 268 4.68 1.57 -8.13
CA ILE A 268 4.30 0.63 -7.06
C ILE A 268 2.89 0.98 -6.55
N PRO A 269 1.83 0.71 -7.33
CA PRO A 269 0.46 1.07 -6.94
C PRO A 269 0.05 0.39 -5.63
N GLY A 270 -0.46 1.18 -4.69
CA GLY A 270 -0.80 0.70 -3.35
C GLY A 270 0.41 0.29 -2.48
N GLY A 271 1.64 0.48 -2.96
CA GLY A 271 2.86 0.35 -2.17
C GLY A 271 3.21 1.61 -1.40
N ASP A 272 4.40 1.61 -0.80
CA ASP A 272 4.96 2.74 -0.08
C ASP A 272 5.38 3.87 -1.04
N LEU A 273 5.40 5.11 -0.52
CA LEU A 273 5.89 6.26 -1.28
C LEU A 273 7.38 6.07 -1.61
N ASP A 274 7.79 6.42 -2.83
CA ASP A 274 9.20 6.35 -3.22
C ASP A 274 10.02 7.37 -2.41
N PRO A 275 11.07 6.93 -1.69
CA PRO A 275 11.90 7.83 -0.90
C PRO A 275 12.74 8.80 -1.75
N GLU A 276 12.92 8.54 -3.05
CA GLU A 276 13.66 9.41 -3.97
C GLU A 276 12.77 10.54 -4.53
N ASP A 277 11.45 10.38 -4.46
CA ASP A 277 10.48 11.36 -4.96
C ASP A 277 10.05 12.38 -3.89
N THR A 278 9.58 13.54 -4.36
CA THR A 278 8.89 14.52 -3.51
C THR A 278 7.38 14.35 -3.70
N PRO A 279 6.69 13.64 -2.78
CA PRO A 279 5.28 13.33 -2.96
C PRO A 279 4.42 14.60 -2.89
N THR A 280 3.41 14.67 -3.75
CA THR A 280 2.38 15.70 -3.71
C THR A 280 1.37 15.42 -2.60
N SER A 281 0.52 16.42 -2.30
CA SER A 281 -0.59 16.23 -1.36
C SER A 281 -1.58 15.16 -1.82
N GLU A 282 -1.71 14.95 -3.13
CA GLU A 282 -2.57 13.91 -3.70
C GLU A 282 -1.95 12.52 -3.50
N ASP A 283 -0.64 12.39 -3.75
CA ASP A 283 0.08 11.11 -3.59
C ASP A 283 -0.01 10.59 -2.15
N VAL A 284 0.15 11.47 -1.16
CA VAL A 284 0.01 11.10 0.26
C VAL A 284 -1.39 10.55 0.56
N LEU A 285 -2.44 11.21 0.06
CA LEU A 285 -3.82 10.76 0.28
C LEU A 285 -4.10 9.45 -0.46
N GLN A 286 -3.67 9.32 -1.72
CA GLN A 286 -3.86 8.08 -2.48
C GLN A 286 -3.11 6.91 -1.87
N HIS A 287 -1.86 7.12 -1.42
CA HIS A 287 -1.08 6.13 -0.69
C HIS A 287 -1.81 5.68 0.58
N TYR A 288 -2.32 6.61 1.38
CA TYR A 288 -3.08 6.28 2.58
C TYR A 288 -4.38 5.50 2.28
N LEU A 289 -5.12 5.91 1.24
CA LEU A 289 -6.41 5.32 0.90
C LEU A 289 -6.29 3.92 0.28
N TYR A 290 -5.29 3.69 -0.56
CA TYR A 290 -5.17 2.46 -1.35
C TYR A 290 -3.98 1.58 -0.96
N ARG A 291 -3.40 1.81 0.23
CA ARG A 291 -2.32 0.98 0.76
C ARG A 291 -2.69 -0.50 0.70
N HIS A 292 -1.79 -1.31 0.15
CA HIS A 292 -1.94 -2.75 -0.11
C HIS A 292 -3.10 -3.13 -1.05
N ASN A 293 -3.62 -2.18 -1.84
CA ASN A 293 -4.78 -2.38 -2.72
C ASN A 293 -4.52 -1.81 -4.13
N ALA A 294 -3.56 -2.39 -4.85
CA ALA A 294 -3.11 -1.92 -6.17
C ALA A 294 -4.23 -1.85 -7.23
N VAL A 295 -5.14 -2.82 -7.23
CA VAL A 295 -6.29 -2.84 -8.16
C VAL A 295 -7.22 -1.65 -7.90
N ALA A 296 -7.51 -1.36 -6.62
CA ALA A 296 -8.35 -0.23 -6.25
C ALA A 296 -7.69 1.10 -6.62
N TYR A 297 -6.38 1.22 -6.40
CA TYR A 297 -5.58 2.36 -6.85
C TYR A 297 -5.69 2.55 -8.37
N ALA A 298 -5.46 1.51 -9.17
CA ALA A 298 -5.52 1.58 -10.63
C ALA A 298 -6.91 1.99 -11.15
N CYS A 299 -7.97 1.44 -10.54
CA CYS A 299 -9.35 1.84 -10.86
C CYS A 299 -9.60 3.30 -10.51
N ALA A 300 -9.13 3.74 -9.34
CA ALA A 300 -9.33 5.10 -8.88
C ALA A 300 -8.62 6.12 -9.76
N TRP A 301 -7.36 5.85 -10.09
CA TRP A 301 -6.54 6.67 -10.97
C TRP A 301 -7.20 6.86 -12.35
N ALA A 302 -7.79 5.79 -12.90
CA ALA A 302 -8.49 5.83 -14.18
C ALA A 302 -9.93 6.39 -14.09
N GLY A 303 -10.40 6.78 -12.90
CA GLY A 303 -11.76 7.31 -12.70
C GLY A 303 -12.86 6.25 -12.84
N LEU A 304 -12.53 4.97 -12.65
CA LEU A 304 -13.47 3.87 -12.76
C LEU A 304 -14.22 3.64 -11.44
N HIS A 305 -15.50 3.28 -11.54
CA HIS A 305 -16.31 2.88 -10.40
C HIS A 305 -16.76 1.44 -10.60
N LEU A 306 -16.52 0.61 -9.58
CA LEU A 306 -16.93 -0.79 -9.60
C LEU A 306 -18.20 -0.97 -8.78
N THR A 307 -19.18 -1.67 -9.33
CA THR A 307 -20.41 -2.06 -8.61
C THR A 307 -20.32 -3.45 -8.02
N ASP A 308 -19.42 -4.28 -8.54
CA ASP A 308 -19.13 -5.64 -8.12
C ASP A 308 -17.72 -6.03 -8.62
N THR A 309 -17.30 -7.27 -8.36
CA THR A 309 -15.96 -7.76 -8.69
C THR A 309 -15.82 -8.36 -10.09
N HIS A 310 -16.89 -8.50 -10.88
CA HIS A 310 -16.89 -9.31 -12.09
C HIS A 310 -15.92 -8.79 -13.15
N ALA A 311 -15.77 -7.46 -13.26
CA ALA A 311 -14.88 -6.83 -14.23
C ALA A 311 -13.40 -7.14 -14.00
N VAL A 312 -13.02 -7.50 -12.77
CA VAL A 312 -11.63 -7.80 -12.40
C VAL A 312 -11.41 -9.30 -12.18
N PHE A 313 -12.35 -9.98 -11.51
CA PHE A 313 -12.18 -11.36 -11.04
C PHE A 313 -13.24 -12.34 -11.56
N GLY A 314 -14.30 -11.84 -12.19
CA GLY A 314 -15.35 -12.66 -12.77
C GLY A 314 -15.12 -12.95 -14.25
N PRO A 315 -16.09 -13.63 -14.90
CA PRO A 315 -16.08 -13.73 -16.34
C PRO A 315 -16.26 -12.31 -16.95
N PRO A 316 -15.39 -11.89 -17.86
CA PRO A 316 -15.52 -10.60 -18.54
C PRO A 316 -16.73 -10.58 -19.48
N ASP A 317 -17.18 -9.38 -19.87
CA ASP A 317 -18.25 -9.22 -20.86
C ASP A 317 -17.90 -9.92 -22.17
N THR A 318 -16.63 -9.86 -22.57
CA THR A 318 -16.14 -10.50 -23.79
C THR A 318 -14.69 -10.95 -23.61
N TRP A 319 -14.42 -12.21 -23.95
CA TRP A 319 -13.06 -12.70 -24.18
C TRP A 319 -12.66 -12.41 -25.63
N VAL A 320 -11.47 -11.87 -25.84
CA VAL A 320 -10.93 -11.56 -27.17
C VAL A 320 -9.50 -12.03 -27.32
N ASP A 321 -9.12 -12.39 -28.55
CA ASP A 321 -7.75 -12.64 -28.96
C ASP A 321 -7.12 -11.39 -29.53
N LEU A 322 -6.00 -11.01 -28.94
CA LEU A 322 -5.10 -10.00 -29.46
C LEU A 322 -4.43 -10.53 -30.75
N PRO A 323 -4.39 -9.72 -31.82
CA PRO A 323 -3.69 -10.09 -33.04
C PRO A 323 -2.18 -10.25 -32.81
N GLU A 324 -1.55 -11.09 -33.61
CA GLU A 324 -0.10 -11.33 -33.54
C GLU A 324 0.68 -10.09 -33.99
N ARG A 325 1.40 -9.47 -33.05
CA ARG A 325 2.31 -8.34 -33.26
C ARG A 325 3.27 -8.21 -32.07
N ASP A 326 4.34 -7.44 -32.25
CA ASP A 326 5.22 -7.06 -31.16
C ASP A 326 4.55 -5.96 -30.31
N TYR A 327 4.09 -6.29 -29.11
CA TYR A 327 3.49 -5.33 -28.18
C TYR A 327 4.50 -4.70 -27.21
N TRP A 328 5.79 -5.07 -27.26
CA TRP A 328 6.81 -4.50 -26.39
C TRP A 328 7.54 -3.32 -27.05
N HIS A 329 7.77 -3.41 -28.37
CA HIS A 329 8.51 -2.39 -29.11
C HIS A 329 7.63 -1.57 -30.08
N SER A 330 6.31 -1.78 -30.08
CA SER A 330 5.34 -0.97 -30.84
C SER A 330 4.91 0.29 -30.12
#